data_AF-A0A7S1D1C6-F1
#
_entry.id   AF-A0A7S1D1C6-F1
#
_cell.length_a   1.000
_cell.length_b   1.000
_cell.length_c   1.000
_cell.angle_alpha   90.00
_cell.angle_beta   90.00
_cell.angle_gamma   90.00
#
_symmetry.space_group_name_H-M   'P 1'
#
loop_
_entity.id
_entity.type
_entity.pdbx_description
1 polymer ?
#
loop_
_entity_poly.entity_id
_entity_poly.type
_entity_poly.pdbx_seq_one_letter_code
_entity_poly.pdbx_strand_id
1 'polypeptide(L)'
;VDVSSFTLVQAEVTHIWQDHPLELLYLSGVTTALANYIQTRAQQNVTAERASIIYAMDPVYGAIWSNVLLGETLTNLGMVGAGLITLAAATNAFLDLGRTQNYTDETEEAASQP
;
A
#
# COMPACT_ATOMS: atom_id res chain seq x y z
N VAL A 1 11.07 29.38 -8.31
CA VAL A 1 9.61 29.21 -8.17
C VAL A 1 9.00 30.57 -8.42
N ASP A 2 8.28 30.73 -9.52
CA ASP A 2 7.71 32.02 -9.92
C ASP A 2 6.38 32.26 -9.20
N VAL A 3 6.12 33.52 -8.84
CA VAL A 3 4.89 33.93 -8.13
C VAL A 3 3.67 33.63 -9.01
N SER A 4 3.80 33.78 -10.33
CA SER A 4 2.73 33.45 -11.27
C SER A 4 2.34 31.97 -11.21
N SER A 5 3.32 31.06 -11.16
CA SER A 5 3.07 29.61 -11.07
C SER A 5 2.36 29.24 -9.78
N PHE A 6 2.72 29.89 -8.66
CA PHE A 6 2.03 29.67 -7.38
C PHE A 6 0.58 30.15 -7.42
N THR A 7 0.32 31.32 -8.01
CA THR A 7 -1.05 31.85 -8.13
C THR A 7 -1.95 30.99 -9.03
N LEU A 8 -1.38 30.42 -10.10
CA LEU A 8 -2.13 29.51 -10.99
C LEU A 8 -2.51 28.22 -10.27
N VAL A 9 -1.58 27.62 -9.51
CA VAL A 9 -1.87 26.42 -8.69
C VAL A 9 -2.93 26.71 -7.64
N GLN A 10 -2.85 27.87 -6.96
CA GLN A 10 -3.85 28.24 -5.95
C GLN A 10 -5.25 28.41 -6.55
N ALA A 11 -5.33 29.02 -7.75
CA ALA A 11 -6.59 29.18 -8.45
C ALA A 11 -7.20 27.83 -8.87
N GLU A 12 -6.38 26.93 -9.40
CA GLU A 12 -6.81 25.58 -9.81
C GLU A 12 -7.28 24.74 -8.63
N VAL A 13 -6.54 24.76 -7.51
CA VAL A 13 -6.96 24.09 -6.28
C VAL A 13 -8.32 24.62 -5.82
N THR A 14 -8.50 25.94 -5.76
CA THR A 14 -9.75 26.56 -5.29
C THR A 14 -10.95 26.16 -6.16
N HIS A 15 -10.74 26.06 -7.48
CA HIS A 15 -11.76 25.62 -8.42
C HIS A 15 -12.17 24.15 -8.18
N ILE A 16 -11.21 23.24 -8.04
CA ILE A 16 -11.47 21.81 -7.78
C ILE A 16 -12.26 21.63 -6.46
N TRP A 17 -11.92 22.41 -5.43
CA TRP A 17 -12.63 22.37 -4.14
C TRP A 17 -14.10 22.79 -4.24
N GLN A 18 -14.41 23.75 -5.12
CA GLN A 18 -15.77 24.25 -5.27
C GLN A 18 -16.62 23.35 -6.17
N ASP A 19 -16.01 22.80 -7.21
CA ASP A 19 -16.72 21.97 -8.19
C ASP A 19 -16.95 20.53 -7.71
N HIS A 20 -16.00 19.98 -6.93
CA HIS A 20 -15.99 18.57 -6.54
C HIS A 20 -15.79 18.32 -5.04
N PRO A 21 -16.57 18.98 -4.15
CA PRO A 21 -16.37 18.84 -2.71
C PRO A 21 -16.73 17.44 -2.21
N LEU A 22 -17.71 16.78 -2.83
CA LEU A 22 -18.18 15.46 -2.39
C LEU A 22 -17.19 14.36 -2.76
N GLU A 23 -16.58 14.45 -3.95
CA GLU A 23 -15.56 13.52 -4.43
C GLU A 23 -14.30 13.61 -3.56
N LEU A 24 -13.90 14.83 -3.19
CA LEU A 24 -12.78 15.05 -2.27
C LEU A 24 -13.05 14.48 -0.88
N LEU A 25 -14.25 14.69 -0.34
CA LEU A 25 -14.65 14.13 0.96
C LEU A 25 -14.74 12.60 0.93
N TYR A 26 -15.27 12.03 -0.15
CA TYR A 26 -15.35 10.59 -0.34
C TYR A 26 -13.95 9.97 -0.43
N LEU A 27 -13.06 10.52 -1.27
CA LEU A 27 -11.71 10.01 -1.44
C LEU A 27 -10.88 10.14 -0.16
N SER A 28 -10.92 11.29 0.50
CA SER A 28 -10.15 11.50 1.73
C SER A 28 -10.72 10.73 2.93
N GLY A 29 -12.04 10.72 3.11
CA GLY A 29 -12.68 10.09 4.26
C GLY A 29 -12.86 8.59 4.10
N VAL A 30 -13.53 8.16 3.03
CA VAL A 30 -13.91 6.75 2.82
C VAL A 30 -12.75 5.97 2.22
N THR A 31 -12.13 6.47 1.15
CA THR A 31 -11.05 5.71 0.51
C THR A 31 -9.77 5.73 1.35
N THR A 32 -9.36 6.89 1.85
CA THR A 32 -8.08 7.00 2.59
C THR A 32 -8.25 6.76 4.09
N ALA A 33 -9.02 7.61 4.80
CA ALA A 33 -9.04 7.56 6.27
C ALA A 33 -9.64 6.26 6.81
N LEU A 34 -10.75 5.78 6.23
CA LEU A 34 -11.38 4.52 6.66
C LEU A 34 -10.52 3.30 6.30
N ALA A 35 -9.93 3.23 5.10
CA ALA A 35 -9.06 2.11 4.73
C ALA A 35 -7.84 2.03 5.65
N ASN A 36 -7.17 3.16 5.92
CA ASN A 36 -6.05 3.21 6.86
C ASN A 36 -6.49 2.84 8.28
N TYR A 37 -7.66 3.31 8.74
CA TYR A 37 -8.18 2.95 10.05
C TYR A 37 -8.41 1.43 10.19
N ILE A 38 -9.07 0.82 9.19
CA ILE A 38 -9.28 -0.64 9.16
C ILE A 38 -7.93 -1.36 9.11
N GLN A 39 -7.00 -0.90 8.29
CA GLN A 39 -5.67 -1.49 8.16
C GLN A 39 -4.91 -1.46 9.48
N THR A 40 -4.82 -0.31 10.15
CA THR A 40 -4.15 -0.20 11.46
C THR A 40 -4.83 -1.06 12.52
N ARG A 41 -6.17 -1.10 12.55
CA ARG A 41 -6.91 -1.91 13.52
C ARG A 41 -6.75 -3.42 13.24
N ALA A 42 -6.69 -3.82 11.98
CA ALA A 42 -6.44 -5.20 11.59
C ALA A 42 -5.02 -5.62 11.98
N GLN A 43 -4.02 -4.78 11.68
CA GLN A 43 -2.61 -5.02 12.02
C GLN A 43 -2.38 -5.25 13.52
N GLN A 44 -3.16 -4.64 14.41
CA GLN A 44 -3.08 -4.89 15.85
C GLN A 44 -3.40 -6.34 16.26
N ASN A 45 -4.12 -7.09 15.41
CA ASN A 45 -4.59 -8.45 15.70
C ASN A 45 -3.91 -9.53 14.85
N VAL A 46 -2.95 -9.16 13.99
CA VAL A 46 -2.18 -10.09 13.16
C VAL A 46 -0.69 -9.94 13.46
N THR A 47 0.04 -11.06 13.47
CA THR A 47 1.50 -11.02 13.65
C THR A 47 2.16 -10.31 12.48
N ALA A 48 3.36 -9.76 12.70
CA ALA A 48 4.10 -9.00 11.69
C ALA A 48 4.27 -9.78 10.39
N GLU A 49 4.51 -11.09 10.47
CA GLU A 49 4.68 -11.99 9.34
C GLU A 49 3.40 -12.10 8.49
N ARG A 50 2.24 -12.20 9.15
CA ARG A 50 0.95 -12.28 8.42
C ARG A 50 0.59 -10.95 7.78
N ALA A 51 0.89 -9.84 8.46
CA ALA A 51 0.65 -8.50 7.93
C ALA A 51 1.57 -8.18 6.73
N SER A 52 2.84 -8.59 6.76
CA SER A 52 3.79 -8.34 5.66
C SER A 52 3.42 -9.10 4.38
N ILE A 53 2.93 -10.34 4.51
CA ILE A 53 2.39 -11.11 3.37
C ILE A 53 1.18 -10.40 2.77
N ILE A 54 0.25 -9.90 3.59
CA ILE A 54 -0.93 -9.16 3.10
C ILE A 54 -0.51 -7.89 2.36
N TYR A 55 0.50 -7.17 2.85
CA TYR A 55 1.01 -5.96 2.21
C TYR A 55 1.72 -6.26 0.87
N ALA A 56 2.45 -7.37 0.80
CA ALA A 56 3.05 -7.85 -0.45
C ALA A 56 1.99 -8.17 -1.53
N MET A 57 0.74 -8.42 -1.14
CA MET A 57 -0.36 -8.70 -2.06
C MET A 57 -1.09 -7.45 -2.59
N ASP A 58 -0.85 -6.27 -2.03
CA ASP A 58 -1.43 -4.99 -2.48
C ASP A 58 -1.42 -4.78 -4.02
N PRO A 59 -0.30 -4.99 -4.74
CA PRO A 59 -0.27 -4.88 -6.20
C PRO A 59 -1.21 -5.85 -6.94
N VAL A 60 -1.43 -7.04 -6.38
CA VAL A 60 -2.33 -8.03 -6.99
C VAL A 60 -3.78 -7.62 -6.79
N TYR A 61 -4.14 -7.12 -5.60
CA TYR A 61 -5.47 -6.54 -5.37
C TYR A 61 -5.72 -5.34 -6.27
N GLY A 62 -4.72 -4.47 -6.45
CA GLY A 62 -4.78 -3.36 -7.39
C GLY A 62 -5.04 -3.81 -8.83
N ALA A 63 -4.35 -4.86 -9.30
CA ALA A 63 -4.57 -5.43 -10.63
C ALA A 63 -5.97 -6.03 -10.80
N ILE A 64 -6.46 -6.77 -9.79
CA ILE A 64 -7.81 -7.37 -9.80
C ILE A 64 -8.87 -6.27 -9.86
N TRP A 65 -8.82 -5.30 -8.95
CA TRP A 65 -9.82 -4.24 -8.89
C TRP A 65 -9.75 -3.29 -10.09
N SER A 66 -8.56 -3.05 -10.65
CA SER A 66 -8.42 -2.32 -11.92
C SER A 66 -9.17 -3.04 -13.04
N ASN A 67 -8.97 -4.36 -13.19
CA ASN A 67 -9.67 -5.13 -14.21
C ASN A 67 -11.19 -5.17 -13.98
N VAL A 68 -11.64 -5.31 -12.72
CA VAL A 68 -13.07 -5.41 -12.39
C VAL A 68 -13.79 -4.06 -12.51
N LEU A 69 -13.19 -2.96 -12.05
CA LEU A 69 -13.85 -1.64 -12.00
C LEU A 69 -13.69 -0.83 -13.28
N LEU A 70 -12.49 -0.85 -13.89
CA LEU A 70 -12.22 -0.09 -15.12
C LEU A 70 -12.50 -0.93 -16.38
N GLY A 71 -12.58 -2.25 -16.26
CA GLY A 71 -12.77 -3.16 -17.40
C GLY A 71 -11.54 -3.26 -18.31
N GLU A 72 -10.43 -2.64 -17.94
CA GLU A 72 -9.20 -2.64 -18.72
C GLU A 72 -8.47 -3.98 -18.54
N THR A 73 -8.15 -4.64 -19.65
CA THR A 73 -7.26 -5.80 -19.65
C THR A 73 -5.82 -5.31 -19.53
N LEU A 74 -5.02 -5.94 -18.67
CA LEU A 74 -3.59 -5.65 -18.59
C LEU A 74 -2.97 -5.77 -19.99
N THR A 75 -2.45 -4.65 -20.50
CA THR A 75 -1.65 -4.66 -21.72
C THR A 75 -0.40 -5.54 -21.52
N ASN A 76 0.21 -5.99 -22.61
CA ASN A 76 1.43 -6.82 -22.54
C ASN A 76 2.53 -6.16 -21.68
N LEU A 77 2.63 -4.82 -21.71
CA LEU A 77 3.56 -4.05 -20.88
C LEU A 77 3.11 -3.99 -19.41
N GLY A 78 1.80 -3.87 -19.17
CA GLY A 78 1.21 -3.96 -17.84
C GLY A 78 1.43 -5.32 -17.17
N MET A 79 1.44 -6.42 -17.94
CA MET A 79 1.80 -7.73 -17.40
C MET A 79 3.26 -7.80 -16.94
N VAL A 80 4.19 -7.19 -17.67
CA VAL A 80 5.60 -7.11 -17.27
C VAL A 80 5.74 -6.29 -15.98
N GLY A 81 5.05 -5.15 -15.90
CA GLY A 81 5.02 -4.32 -14.70
C GLY A 81 4.44 -5.07 -13.49
N ALA A 82 3.30 -5.73 -13.66
CA ALA A 82 2.68 -6.55 -12.62
C ALA A 82 3.59 -7.70 -12.16
N GLY A 83 4.30 -8.35 -13.10
CA GLY A 83 5.30 -9.37 -12.81
C GLY A 83 6.46 -8.83 -11.97
N LEU A 84 7.02 -7.68 -12.33
CA LEU A 84 8.10 -7.03 -11.57
C LEU A 84 7.67 -6.67 -10.15
N ILE A 85 6.49 -6.08 -9.98
CA ILE A 85 5.99 -5.69 -8.66
C ILE A 85 5.72 -6.92 -7.79
N THR A 86 5.12 -7.97 -8.36
CA THR A 86 4.86 -9.23 -7.66
C THR A 86 6.17 -9.92 -7.25
N LEU A 87 7.17 -9.95 -8.13
CA LEU A 87 8.50 -10.51 -7.83
C LEU A 87 9.20 -9.73 -6.71
N ALA A 88 9.15 -8.40 -6.75
CA ALA A 88 9.72 -7.55 -5.70
C ALA A 88 9.02 -7.79 -4.36
N ALA A 89 7.69 -7.82 -4.35
CA ALA A 89 6.89 -8.06 -3.15
C ALA A 89 7.14 -9.46 -2.56
N ALA A 90 7.19 -10.49 -3.41
CA ALA A 90 7.51 -11.86 -2.99
C ALA A 90 8.93 -11.92 -2.39
N THR A 91 9.93 -11.37 -3.08
CA THR A 91 11.32 -11.35 -2.60
C THR A 91 11.42 -10.65 -1.25
N ASN A 92 10.75 -9.50 -1.09
CA ASN A 92 10.72 -8.78 0.18
C ASN A 92 10.10 -9.62 1.31
N ALA A 93 8.96 -10.29 1.04
CA ALA A 93 8.33 -11.18 2.01
C ALA A 93 9.24 -12.36 2.40
N PHE A 94 9.93 -12.98 1.42
CA PHE A 94 10.86 -14.09 1.68
C PHE A 94 12.07 -13.66 2.53
N LEU A 95 12.60 -12.44 2.33
CA LEU A 95 13.73 -11.92 3.11
C LEU A 95 13.33 -11.56 4.55
N ASP A 96 12.09 -11.09 4.75
CA ASP A 96 11.58 -10.69 6.06
C ASP A 96 11.35 -11.92 6.97
N LEU A 97 10.76 -12.99 6.43
CA LEU A 97 10.58 -14.26 7.14
C LEU A 97 11.90 -14.91 7.60
N GLY A 98 12.99 -14.70 6.85
CA GLY A 98 14.31 -15.19 7.21
C GLY A 98 14.96 -14.42 8.37
N ARG A 99 14.54 -13.18 8.66
CA ARG A 99 15.07 -12.40 9.79
C ARG A 99 14.40 -12.72 11.11
N THR A 100 13.10 -13.01 11.10
CA THR A 100 12.36 -13.32 12.34
C THR A 100 12.74 -14.68 12.91
N GLN A 101 13.01 -15.69 12.08
CA GLN A 101 13.51 -17.00 12.51
C GLN A 101 14.82 -16.87 13.33
N ASN A 102 15.79 -16.09 12.83
CA ASN A 102 17.07 -15.88 13.50
C ASN A 102 16.94 -15.17 14.86
N TYR A 103 15.92 -14.33 15.05
CA TYR A 103 15.73 -13.59 16.31
C TYR A 103 15.16 -14.48 17.43
N THR A 104 14.24 -15.39 17.10
CA THR A 104 13.73 -16.37 18.08
C THR A 104 14.81 -17.36 18.50
N ASP A 105 15.66 -17.80 17.57
CA ASP A 105 16.73 -18.74 17.86
C ASP A 105 17.82 -18.11 18.77
N GLU A 106 18.22 -16.86 18.51
CA GLU A 106 19.20 -16.13 19.34
C GLU A 106 18.68 -15.84 20.77
N THR A 107 17.38 -15.57 20.91
CA THR A 107 16.77 -15.26 22.23
C THR A 107 16.56 -16.51 23.08
N GLU A 108 16.20 -17.66 22.49
CA GLU A 108 16.14 -18.95 23.20
C GLU A 108 17.55 -19.44 23.58
N GLU A 109 18.54 -19.28 22.69
CA GLU A 109 19.93 -19.65 22.98
C GLU A 109 20.53 -18.79 24.11
N ALA A 110 20.28 -17.47 24.11
CA ALA A 110 20.71 -16.56 25.17
C ALA A 110 19.99 -16.79 26.50
N ALA A 111 18.73 -17.22 26.49
CA ALA A 111 17.96 -17.55 27.70
C ALA A 111 18.31 -18.94 28.28
N SER A 112 18.92 -19.81 27.48
CA SER A 112 19.39 -21.15 27.91
C SER A 112 20.77 -21.16 28.55
N GLN A 113 21.53 -20.07 28.41
CA GLN A 113 22.84 -19.92 29.03
C GLN A 113 22.67 -19.47 30.50
N PRO A 114 23.18 -20.25 31.47
CA PRO A 114 22.98 -20.01 32.91
C PRO A 114 23.71 -18.78 33.45
#